data_AF-A0A1N7IB10-F1
#
_entry.id   AF-A0A1N7IB10-F1
#
_cell.length_a   1.000
_cell.length_b   1.000
_cell.length_c   1.000
_cell.angle_alpha   90.00
_cell.angle_beta   90.00
_cell.angle_gamma   90.00
#
_symmetry.space_group_name_H-M   'P 1'
#
loop_
_entity.id
_entity.type
_entity.pdbx_description
1 polymer ?
#
loop_
_entity_poly.entity_id
_entity_poly.type
_entity_poly.pdbx_seq_one_letter_code
_entity_poly.pdbx_strand_id
1 'polypeptide(L)'
;MTNEDKLRIYAAYLPYGLKGNLLPQTHEVEMTGIYLDDYNMHEIYIKPSGCYVMSRFKPIIYPLDFLTKEIEHEGERFVPIHKLRKYCIEVMGAKDYDTDIGIDKLIKGWEVQYWPKLFIDILLKWHFNVFNLPEDQFINKTNLKS
;
A
#
# COMPACT_ATOMS: atom_id res chain seq x y z
N MET A 1 -7.69 -4.08 -15.30
CA MET A 1 -6.58 -4.71 -14.55
C MET A 1 -6.80 -6.21 -14.56
N THR A 2 -5.79 -6.98 -14.97
CA THR A 2 -5.85 -8.45 -15.03
C THR A 2 -5.63 -9.06 -13.64
N ASN A 3 -5.87 -10.37 -13.50
CA ASN A 3 -5.50 -11.09 -12.27
C ASN A 3 -3.98 -11.12 -12.06
N GLU A 4 -3.20 -11.18 -13.14
CA GLU A 4 -1.75 -11.16 -13.05
C GLU A 4 -1.24 -9.80 -12.54
N ASP A 5 -1.82 -8.69 -13.01
CA ASP A 5 -1.51 -7.35 -12.49
C ASP A 5 -1.79 -7.26 -10.99
N LYS A 6 -2.97 -7.75 -10.55
CA LYS A 6 -3.34 -7.79 -9.13
C LYS A 6 -2.36 -8.61 -8.31
N LEU A 7 -1.94 -9.77 -8.81
CA LEU A 7 -0.97 -10.62 -8.13
C LEU A 7 0.35 -9.90 -7.92
N ARG A 8 0.87 -9.22 -8.96
CA ARG A 8 2.11 -8.44 -8.86
C ARG A 8 1.96 -7.31 -7.84
N ILE A 9 0.83 -6.62 -7.85
CA ILE A 9 0.53 -5.55 -6.89
C ILE A 9 0.48 -6.11 -5.46
N TYR A 10 -0.30 -7.16 -5.21
CA TYR A 10 -0.46 -7.74 -3.87
C TYR A 10 0.87 -8.32 -3.36
N ALA A 11 1.66 -8.96 -4.22
CA ALA A 11 2.97 -9.50 -3.87
C ALA A 11 3.91 -8.41 -3.34
N ALA A 12 3.83 -7.19 -3.86
CA ALA A 12 4.65 -6.07 -3.38
C ALA A 12 4.34 -5.69 -1.92
N TYR A 13 3.11 -5.87 -1.45
CA TYR A 13 2.74 -5.59 -0.05
C TYR A 13 2.99 -6.76 0.90
N LEU A 14 3.31 -7.95 0.39
CA LEU A 14 3.43 -9.17 1.20
C LEU A 14 4.41 -9.02 2.39
N PRO A 15 5.60 -8.38 2.25
CA PRO A 15 6.52 -8.17 3.37
C PRO A 15 5.98 -7.21 4.45
N TYR A 16 4.90 -6.50 4.17
CA TYR A 16 4.37 -5.41 4.97
C TYR A 16 3.02 -5.73 5.62
N GLY A 17 2.61 -7.01 5.65
CA GLY A 17 1.41 -7.45 6.36
C GLY A 17 0.14 -6.79 5.84
N LEU A 18 -0.10 -6.87 4.53
CA LEU A 18 -1.29 -6.27 3.90
C LEU A 18 -2.57 -6.80 4.55
N LYS A 19 -3.34 -5.89 5.13
CA LYS A 19 -4.66 -6.18 5.69
C LYS A 19 -5.75 -6.02 4.64
N GLY A 20 -6.84 -6.76 4.77
CA GLY A 20 -7.98 -6.67 3.87
C GLY A 20 -9.19 -7.42 4.37
N ASN A 21 -10.29 -7.38 3.61
CA ASN A 21 -11.49 -8.17 3.86
C ASN A 21 -11.64 -9.29 2.82
N LEU A 22 -12.24 -10.40 3.24
CA LEU A 22 -12.63 -11.50 2.36
C LEU A 22 -14.13 -11.51 2.05
N LEU A 23 -14.53 -11.16 0.84
CA LEU A 23 -15.93 -11.23 0.43
C LEU A 23 -16.48 -12.66 0.44
N PRO A 24 -17.76 -12.88 0.83
CA PRO A 24 -18.74 -11.88 1.29
C PRO A 24 -18.60 -11.54 2.78
N GLN A 25 -17.61 -12.09 3.47
CA GLN A 25 -17.34 -11.80 4.87
C GLN A 25 -16.67 -10.42 5.00
N THR A 26 -16.83 -9.76 6.15
CA THR A 26 -16.30 -8.40 6.37
C THR A 26 -15.27 -8.36 7.49
N HIS A 27 -14.76 -9.52 7.91
CA HIS A 27 -13.71 -9.60 8.90
C HIS A 27 -12.38 -9.21 8.28
N GLU A 28 -11.62 -8.38 9.00
CA GLU A 28 -10.25 -8.04 8.64
C GLU A 28 -9.37 -9.29 8.78
N VAL A 29 -8.55 -9.53 7.75
CA VAL A 29 -7.57 -10.61 7.69
C VAL A 29 -6.24 -10.05 7.20
N GLU A 30 -5.15 -10.72 7.53
CA GLU A 30 -3.81 -10.39 7.05
C GLU A 30 -3.38 -11.37 5.98
N MET A 31 -2.92 -10.85 4.83
CA MET A 31 -2.35 -11.66 3.76
C MET A 31 -0.91 -12.07 4.08
N THR A 32 -0.65 -13.36 4.00
CA THR A 32 0.65 -13.97 4.36
C THR A 32 1.27 -14.80 3.23
N GLY A 33 0.60 -14.94 2.10
CA GLY A 33 1.17 -15.57 0.92
C GLY A 33 0.31 -15.41 -0.31
N ILE A 34 0.90 -15.68 -1.47
CA ILE A 34 0.20 -15.75 -2.77
C ILE A 34 0.78 -16.95 -3.51
N TYR A 35 -0.06 -17.73 -4.19
CA TYR A 35 0.39 -18.83 -5.04
C TYR A 35 -0.55 -19.06 -6.23
N LEU A 36 -0.04 -19.81 -7.20
CA LEU A 36 -0.80 -20.36 -8.31
C LEU A 36 -1.03 -21.84 -8.03
N ASP A 37 -2.27 -22.28 -8.03
CA ASP A 37 -2.59 -23.71 -7.88
C ASP A 37 -2.35 -24.49 -9.19
N ASP A 38 -2.54 -25.81 -9.12
CA ASP A 38 -2.38 -26.71 -10.27
C ASP A 38 -3.38 -26.42 -11.42
N TYR A 39 -4.40 -25.60 -11.18
CA TYR A 39 -5.41 -25.17 -12.15
C TYR A 39 -5.17 -23.73 -12.65
N ASN A 40 -4.03 -23.12 -12.32
CA ASN A 40 -3.69 -21.71 -12.60
C ASN A 40 -4.64 -20.69 -11.95
N MET A 41 -5.34 -21.08 -10.88
CA MET A 41 -6.08 -20.14 -10.06
C MET A 41 -5.12 -19.38 -9.16
N HIS A 42 -5.33 -18.06 -9.09
CA HIS A 42 -4.54 -17.17 -8.25
C HIS A 42 -5.17 -17.16 -6.86
N GLU A 43 -4.42 -17.67 -5.88
CA GLU A 43 -4.88 -17.80 -4.51
C GLU A 43 -4.00 -17.00 -3.55
N ILE A 44 -4.59 -16.59 -2.43
CA ILE A 44 -3.90 -15.94 -1.33
C ILE A 44 -3.97 -16.81 -0.08
N TYR A 45 -2.92 -16.76 0.73
CA TYR A 45 -2.94 -17.24 2.10
C TYR A 45 -3.21 -16.09 3.05
N ILE A 46 -4.05 -16.33 4.04
CA ILE A 46 -4.38 -15.36 5.07
C ILE A 46 -4.33 -15.97 6.46
N LYS A 47 -4.07 -15.13 7.47
CA LYS A 47 -4.22 -15.48 8.89
C LYS A 47 -5.52 -14.88 9.44
N PRO A 48 -6.29 -15.63 10.25
CA PRO A 48 -6.11 -17.04 10.63
C PRO A 48 -6.70 -18.07 9.62
N SER A 49 -7.25 -17.62 8.50
CA SER A 49 -8.33 -18.37 7.82
C SER A 49 -7.91 -19.28 6.65
N GLY A 50 -6.62 -19.45 6.34
CA GLY A 50 -6.17 -20.41 5.33
C GLY A 50 -6.10 -19.82 3.92
N CYS A 51 -6.52 -20.57 2.89
CA CYS A 51 -6.35 -20.19 1.49
C CYS A 51 -7.68 -19.80 0.80
N TYR A 52 -7.64 -18.74 -0.01
CA TYR A 52 -8.80 -18.26 -0.76
C TYR A 52 -8.42 -17.76 -2.15
N VAL A 53 -9.37 -17.85 -3.08
CA VAL A 53 -9.27 -17.20 -4.39
C VAL A 53 -9.06 -15.69 -4.20
N MET A 54 -8.01 -15.16 -4.84
CA MET A 54 -7.57 -13.77 -4.71
C MET A 54 -8.67 -12.75 -5.05
N SER A 55 -9.61 -13.09 -5.95
CA SER A 55 -10.73 -12.22 -6.33
C SER A 55 -11.68 -11.88 -5.17
N ARG A 56 -11.63 -12.66 -4.07
CA ARG A 56 -12.44 -12.42 -2.87
C ARG A 56 -11.78 -11.44 -1.90
N PHE A 57 -10.50 -11.13 -2.08
CA PHE A 57 -9.75 -10.27 -1.18
C PHE A 57 -9.77 -8.82 -1.65
N LYS A 58 -10.22 -7.93 -0.76
CA LYS A 58 -10.14 -6.49 -0.94
C LYS A 58 -9.16 -5.90 0.08
N PRO A 59 -8.00 -5.37 -0.35
CA PRO A 59 -7.03 -4.78 0.56
C PRO A 59 -7.58 -3.51 1.20
N ILE A 60 -7.19 -3.25 2.44
CA ILE A 60 -7.49 -2.04 3.20
C ILE A 60 -6.25 -1.14 3.12
N ILE A 61 -6.34 -0.07 2.32
CA ILE A 61 -5.22 0.81 2.00
C ILE A 61 -5.66 2.28 1.97
N TYR A 62 -4.70 3.18 2.19
CA TYR A 62 -4.87 4.62 2.05
C TYR A 62 -4.76 5.06 0.59
N PRO A 63 -5.64 5.92 0.09
CA PRO A 63 -5.44 6.57 -1.21
C PRO A 63 -4.26 7.56 -1.15
N LEU A 64 -3.60 7.81 -2.28
CA LEU A 64 -2.38 8.64 -2.33
C LEU A 64 -2.63 10.11 -1.98
N ASP A 65 -3.86 10.62 -2.09
CA ASP A 65 -4.20 11.99 -1.66
C ASP A 65 -4.10 12.19 -0.14
N PHE A 66 -3.96 11.09 0.65
CA PHE A 66 -3.69 11.16 2.08
C PHE A 66 -2.21 11.34 2.41
N LEU A 67 -1.31 11.43 1.43
CA LEU A 67 0.11 11.75 1.69
C LEU A 67 0.29 13.09 2.42
N THR A 68 -0.59 14.05 2.18
CA THR A 68 -0.56 15.40 2.79
C THR A 68 -1.55 15.54 3.95
N LYS A 69 -2.24 14.46 4.35
CA LYS A 69 -3.20 14.46 5.46
C LYS A 69 -2.62 13.67 6.62
N GLU A 70 -3.10 13.93 7.83
CA GLU A 70 -2.73 13.10 8.98
C GLU A 70 -3.36 11.72 8.85
N ILE A 71 -2.57 10.68 9.10
CA ILE A 71 -3.01 9.28 9.15
C ILE A 71 -2.63 8.67 10.49
N GLU A 72 -3.31 7.58 10.85
CA GLU A 72 -2.88 6.69 11.93
C GLU A 72 -2.33 5.39 11.34
N HIS A 73 -1.14 5.00 11.74
CA HIS A 73 -0.54 3.73 11.35
C HIS A 73 0.22 3.15 12.54
N GLU A 74 -0.13 1.92 12.94
CA GLU A 74 0.44 1.24 14.11
C GLU A 74 0.35 2.06 15.42
N GLY A 75 -0.74 2.81 15.60
CA GLY A 75 -0.97 3.67 16.77
C GLY A 75 -0.21 5.00 16.77
N GLU A 76 0.59 5.29 15.73
CA GLU A 76 1.26 6.57 15.55
C GLU A 76 0.46 7.45 14.58
N ARG A 77 0.19 8.70 14.98
CA ARG A 77 -0.41 9.73 14.11
C ARG A 77 0.68 10.60 13.50
N PHE A 78 0.67 10.74 12.17
CA PHE A 78 1.63 11.59 11.46
C PHE A 78 1.11 11.99 10.08
N VAL A 79 1.72 13.02 9.48
CA VAL A 79 1.51 13.38 8.07
C VAL A 79 2.61 12.71 7.22
N PRO A 80 2.27 11.78 6.30
CA PRO A 80 3.24 10.96 5.56
C PRO A 80 4.31 11.77 4.83
N ILE A 81 3.93 12.86 4.17
CA ILE A 81 4.87 13.70 3.41
C ILE A 81 5.96 14.31 4.30
N HIS A 82 5.63 14.71 5.53
CA HIS A 82 6.61 15.25 6.48
C HIS A 82 7.57 14.15 6.97
N LYS A 83 7.06 12.94 7.18
CA LYS A 83 7.88 11.79 7.59
C LYS A 83 8.82 11.34 6.46
N LEU A 84 8.33 11.31 5.21
CA LEU A 84 9.17 11.04 4.02
C LEU A 84 10.26 12.11 3.84
N ARG A 85 9.94 13.40 3.98
CA ARG A 85 10.92 14.50 3.94
C ARG A 85 12.04 14.28 4.95
N LYS A 86 11.68 14.00 6.21
CA LYS A 86 12.65 13.71 7.27
C LYS A 86 13.58 12.55 6.88
N TYR A 87 13.02 11.46 6.37
CA TYR A 87 13.80 10.33 5.86
C TYR A 87 14.77 10.72 4.74
N CYS A 88 14.38 11.60 3.81
CA CYS A 88 15.27 12.05 2.72
C CYS A 88 16.50 12.79 3.24
N ILE A 89 16.28 13.70 4.19
CA ILE A 89 17.35 14.51 4.78
C ILE A 89 18.29 13.61 5.58
N GLU A 90 17.73 12.75 6.42
CA GLU A 90 18.50 11.93 7.37
C GLU A 90 19.23 10.77 6.68
N VAL A 91 18.59 10.08 5.72
CA VAL A 91 19.15 8.86 5.12
C VAL A 91 19.93 9.16 3.84
N MET A 92 19.44 10.07 3.00
CA MET A 92 20.08 10.36 1.71
C MET A 92 21.05 11.53 1.75
N GLY A 93 21.18 12.22 2.90
CA GLY A 93 22.08 13.37 3.05
C GLY A 93 21.70 14.55 2.13
N ALA A 94 20.43 14.58 1.70
CA ALA A 94 19.88 15.55 0.75
C ALA A 94 19.74 16.93 1.39
N LYS A 95 20.87 17.62 1.62
CA LYS A 95 20.91 18.97 2.21
C LYS A 95 20.38 20.06 1.27
N ASP A 96 20.42 19.82 -0.04
CA ASP A 96 20.06 20.78 -1.10
C ASP A 96 18.74 20.45 -1.80
N TYR A 97 18.01 19.40 -1.38
CA TYR A 97 16.63 19.27 -1.80
C TYR A 97 15.86 20.38 -1.08
N ASP A 98 15.63 21.49 -1.75
CA ASP A 98 14.70 22.53 -1.31
C ASP A 98 13.35 21.84 -1.00
N THR A 99 13.12 21.62 0.29
CA THR A 99 12.39 20.45 0.81
C THR A 99 10.90 20.45 0.50
N ASP A 100 10.37 21.59 0.06
CA ASP A 100 9.00 21.73 -0.42
C ASP A 100 8.87 21.42 -1.91
N ILE A 101 9.79 21.90 -2.75
CA ILE A 101 9.65 21.84 -4.21
C ILE A 101 9.96 20.43 -4.73
N GLY A 102 10.95 19.74 -4.16
CA GLY A 102 11.37 18.41 -4.64
C GLY A 102 10.32 17.33 -4.38
N ILE A 103 9.74 17.30 -3.18
CA ILE A 103 8.77 16.27 -2.81
C ILE A 103 7.38 16.59 -3.38
N ASP A 104 6.96 17.85 -3.46
CA ASP A 104 5.74 18.20 -4.18
C ASP A 104 5.87 17.87 -5.68
N LYS A 105 7.04 18.05 -6.31
CA LYS A 105 7.25 17.61 -7.70
C LYS A 105 7.26 16.10 -7.85
N LEU A 106 7.87 15.37 -6.91
CA LEU A 106 7.83 13.90 -6.85
C LEU A 106 6.38 13.40 -6.76
N ILE A 107 5.56 14.01 -5.90
CA ILE A 107 4.18 13.58 -5.65
C ILE A 107 3.21 14.07 -6.75
N LYS A 108 3.36 15.29 -7.25
CA LYS A 108 2.40 15.92 -8.19
C LYS A 108 2.75 15.74 -9.66
N GLY A 109 3.97 15.32 -10.00
CA GLY A 109 4.45 15.39 -11.38
C GLY A 109 5.04 14.12 -11.97
N TRP A 110 5.42 13.14 -11.15
CA TRP A 110 6.18 11.97 -11.62
C TRP A 110 5.36 10.70 -11.43
N GLU A 111 5.29 9.90 -12.50
CA GLU A 111 4.73 8.55 -12.41
C GLU A 111 5.49 7.75 -11.35
N VAL A 112 4.75 6.97 -10.55
CA VAL A 112 5.27 6.21 -9.41
C VAL A 112 6.50 5.35 -9.77
N GLN A 113 6.61 4.90 -11.01
CA GLN A 113 7.76 4.13 -11.52
C GLN A 113 9.11 4.86 -11.43
N TYR A 114 9.11 6.20 -11.30
CA TYR A 114 10.31 7.01 -11.14
C TYR A 114 10.63 7.31 -9.67
N TRP A 115 9.78 6.86 -8.74
CA TRP A 115 10.03 7.09 -7.33
C TRP A 115 11.20 6.22 -6.84
N PRO A 116 12.05 6.74 -5.94
CA PRO A 116 13.07 5.92 -5.31
C PRO A 116 12.43 4.68 -4.66
N LYS A 117 13.04 3.49 -4.84
CA LYS A 117 12.53 2.24 -4.26
C LYS A 117 12.23 2.38 -2.76
N LEU A 118 13.07 3.10 -2.03
CA LEU A 118 12.90 3.37 -0.61
C LEU A 118 11.54 4.03 -0.30
N PHE A 119 11.06 4.95 -1.14
CA PHE A 119 9.78 5.61 -0.92
C PHE A 119 8.64 4.63 -1.15
N ILE A 120 8.74 3.83 -2.21
CA ILE A 120 7.76 2.77 -2.48
C ILE A 120 7.69 1.82 -1.29
N ASP A 121 8.82 1.32 -0.80
CA ASP A 121 8.87 0.41 0.36
C ASP A 121 8.20 1.04 1.61
N ILE A 122 8.47 2.32 1.90
CA ILE A 122 7.85 3.02 3.03
C ILE A 122 6.33 3.18 2.85
N LEU A 123 5.89 3.51 1.64
CA LEU A 123 4.47 3.70 1.36
C LEU A 123 3.69 2.37 1.35
N LEU A 124 4.30 1.30 0.83
CA LEU A 124 3.77 -0.05 0.95
C LEU A 124 3.68 -0.47 2.42
N LYS A 125 4.69 -0.15 3.24
CA LYS A 125 4.65 -0.35 4.69
C LYS A 125 3.47 0.36 5.34
N TRP A 126 3.22 1.62 4.98
CA TRP A 126 2.08 2.38 5.50
C TRP A 126 0.73 2.01 4.87
N HIS A 127 0.71 1.03 3.96
CA HIS A 127 -0.45 0.58 3.21
C HIS A 127 -1.08 1.67 2.35
N PHE A 128 -0.29 2.44 1.59
CA PHE A 128 -0.79 3.37 0.57
C PHE A 128 -1.04 2.68 -0.77
N ASN A 129 -2.01 3.16 -1.55
CA ASN A 129 -2.33 2.68 -2.90
C ASN A 129 -1.31 3.14 -3.96
N VAL A 130 -0.06 2.72 -3.80
CA VAL A 130 1.07 3.11 -4.65
C VAL A 130 0.86 2.75 -6.13
N PHE A 131 0.13 1.66 -6.39
CA PHE A 131 -0.11 1.13 -7.74
C PHE A 131 -1.42 1.60 -8.37
N ASN A 132 -2.10 2.60 -7.79
CA ASN A 132 -3.35 3.17 -8.31
C ASN A 132 -4.43 2.10 -8.58
N LEU A 133 -4.64 1.18 -7.65
CA LEU A 133 -5.78 0.26 -7.67
C LEU A 133 -7.08 1.06 -7.83
N PRO A 134 -8.00 0.65 -8.73
CA PRO A 134 -9.31 1.29 -8.87
C PRO A 134 -10.11 1.25 -7.55
N GLU A 135 -10.96 2.25 -7.32
CA GLU A 135 -11.71 2.40 -6.06
C GLU A 135 -12.59 1.19 -5.69
N ASP A 136 -13.10 0.45 -6.67
CA ASP A 136 -13.89 -0.75 -6.45
C ASP A 136 -13.03 -1.96 -6.04
N GLN A 137 -11.70 -1.87 -6.18
CA GLN A 137 -10.76 -2.96 -5.92
C GLN A 137 -10.11 -2.91 -4.54
N PHE A 138 -10.31 -1.85 -3.76
CA PHE A 138 -9.80 -1.74 -2.40
C PHE A 138 -10.83 -1.16 -1.45
N ILE A 139 -10.59 -1.28 -0.15
CA ILE A 139 -11.34 -0.62 0.89
C ILE A 139 -10.52 0.60 1.31
N ASN A 140 -11.09 1.78 1.15
CA ASN A 140 -10.44 3.00 1.61
C ASN A 140 -10.35 2.98 3.14
N LYS A 141 -9.12 2.85 3.65
CA LYS A 141 -8.80 2.77 5.07
C LYS A 141 -9.31 3.98 5.86
N THR A 142 -9.46 5.13 5.22
CA THR A 142 -9.92 6.39 5.85
C THR A 142 -11.40 6.35 6.21
N ASN A 143 -12.16 5.42 5.63
CA ASN A 143 -13.59 5.25 5.88
C ASN A 143 -13.86 4.26 7.02
N LEU A 144 -12.81 3.58 7.51
CA LEU A 144 -12.91 2.69 8.66
C LEU A 144 -12.83 3.54 9.92
N LYS A 145 -13.82 3.41 10.81
CA LYS A 145 -13.78 4.05 12.11
C LYS A 145 -12.68 3.39 12.94
N SER A 146 -11.71 4.19 13.39
CA SER A 146 -10.75 3.85 14.44
C SER A 146 -11.45 3.61 15.77
#